data_AF-A0A0C9Y1I1-F1
#
_entry.id   AF-A0A0C9Y1I1-F1
#
_cell.length_a   1.000
_cell.length_b   1.000
_cell.length_c   1.000
_cell.angle_alpha   90.00
_cell.angle_beta   90.00
_cell.angle_gamma   90.00
#
_symmetry.space_group_name_H-M   'P 1'
#
loop_
_entity.id
_entity.type
_entity.pdbx_description
1 polymer ?
#
loop_
_entity_poly.entity_id
_entity_poly.type
_entity_poly.pdbx_seq_one_letter_code
_entity_poly.pdbx_strand_id
1 'polypeptide(L)'
;RTYHLRVVQHPLRTAEFGLANLSRLPLTPPMIAQLIIRDPSGNSVVPEAELPFLVAHLSLYSGDGSRSLDMGSSIGRGHTPPILYGNLVSSVDQLEDLQGNMGLFFLFPDVSVRWRGQYQLGITLSRLSM
;
A
#
# COMPACT_ATOMS: atom_id res chain seq x y z
N ARG A 1 -19.92 -10.54 -3.19
CA ARG A 1 -18.76 -10.17 -4.05
C ARG A 1 -17.50 -10.58 -3.32
N THR A 2 -16.45 -10.94 -4.04
CA THR A 2 -15.13 -11.16 -3.47
C THR A 2 -14.18 -10.08 -3.98
N TYR A 3 -13.28 -9.64 -3.11
CA TYR A 3 -12.28 -8.62 -3.40
C TYR A 3 -10.90 -9.26 -3.22
N HIS A 4 -10.07 -9.17 -4.26
CA HIS A 4 -8.72 -9.72 -4.25
C HIS A 4 -7.73 -8.62 -4.64
N LEU A 5 -6.69 -8.46 -3.83
CA LEU A 5 -5.55 -7.61 -4.15
C LEU A 5 -4.45 -8.49 -4.75
N ARG A 6 -3.95 -8.09 -5.91
CA ARG A 6 -2.78 -8.70 -6.54
C ARG A 6 -1.69 -7.66 -6.65
N VAL A 7 -0.54 -7.91 -6.02
CA VAL A 7 0.64 -7.05 -6.23
C VAL A 7 1.14 -7.29 -7.65
N VAL A 8 1.15 -6.24 -8.47
CA VAL A 8 1.62 -6.30 -9.86
C VAL A 8 3.03 -5.70 -9.99
N GLN A 9 3.41 -4.83 -9.04
CA GLN A 9 4.78 -4.32 -8.93
C GLN A 9 5.24 -4.33 -7.48
N HIS A 10 6.28 -5.11 -7.21
CA HIS A 10 6.91 -5.20 -5.90
C HIS A 10 8.02 -4.14 -5.76
N PRO A 11 8.09 -3.41 -4.64
CA PRO A 11 9.25 -2.58 -4.35
C PRO A 11 10.45 -3.46 -4.01
N LEU A 12 11.63 -3.04 -4.46
CA LEU A 12 12.86 -3.82 -4.29
C LEU A 12 13.81 -3.18 -3.27
N ARG A 13 13.92 -1.85 -3.28
CA ARG A 13 14.83 -1.12 -2.41
C ARG A 13 14.38 0.33 -2.20
N THR A 14 14.91 0.94 -1.15
CA THR A 14 14.92 2.38 -0.89
C THR A 14 16.19 2.70 -0.11
N ALA A 15 16.51 3.98 0.08
CA ALA A 15 17.55 4.40 1.01
C ALA A 15 16.90 4.84 2.32
N GLU A 16 17.45 4.37 3.44
CA GLU A 16 17.12 4.90 4.74
C GLU A 16 17.47 6.39 4.83
N PHE A 17 16.67 7.16 5.56
CA PHE A 17 16.89 8.61 5.68
C PHE A 17 17.04 9.08 7.13
N GLY A 18 16.84 8.20 8.12
CA GLY A 18 17.01 8.49 9.54
C GLY A 18 16.23 9.71 9.98
N LEU A 19 16.93 10.80 10.34
CA LEU A 19 16.30 12.05 10.75
C LEU A 19 16.22 13.09 9.61
N ALA A 20 16.86 12.84 8.47
CA ALA A 20 16.94 13.75 7.33
C ALA A 20 15.72 13.59 6.41
N ASN A 21 14.54 14.05 6.84
CA ASN A 21 13.27 13.88 6.11
C ASN A 21 13.32 14.41 4.66
N LEU A 22 14.13 15.44 4.37
CA LEU A 22 14.26 16.04 3.03
C LEU A 22 15.12 15.21 2.07
N SER A 23 15.89 14.24 2.58
CA SER A 23 16.78 13.38 1.78
C SER A 23 16.16 12.00 1.53
N ARG A 24 14.87 11.83 1.81
CA ARG A 24 14.17 10.56 1.63
C ARG A 24 14.10 10.19 0.15
N LEU A 25 14.32 8.90 -0.13
CA LEU A 25 14.08 8.32 -1.45
C LEU A 25 12.86 7.42 -1.38
N PRO A 26 11.94 7.46 -2.35
CA PRO A 26 10.82 6.53 -2.36
C PRO A 26 11.27 5.10 -2.65
N LEU A 27 10.41 4.13 -2.32
CA LEU A 27 10.55 2.74 -2.71
C LEU A 27 10.65 2.66 -4.23
N THR A 28 11.67 1.94 -4.70
CA THR A 28 11.98 1.78 -6.11
C THR A 28 12.01 0.28 -6.47
N PRO A 29 11.23 -0.16 -7.48
CA PRO A 29 10.14 0.59 -8.11
C PRO A 29 8.98 0.83 -7.11
N PRO A 30 8.03 1.73 -7.38
CA PRO A 30 6.92 1.98 -6.46
C PRO A 30 6.01 0.75 -6.32
N MET A 31 5.31 0.62 -5.19
CA MET A 31 4.36 -0.49 -5.03
C MET A 31 3.09 -0.22 -5.81
N ILE A 32 2.66 -1.21 -6.60
CA ILE A 32 1.40 -1.15 -7.36
C ILE A 32 0.63 -2.45 -7.12
N ALA A 33 -0.64 -2.31 -6.74
CA ALA A 33 -1.55 -3.43 -6.55
C ALA A 33 -2.79 -3.27 -7.42
N GLN A 34 -3.22 -4.35 -8.04
CA GLN A 34 -4.46 -4.42 -8.79
C GLN A 34 -5.58 -4.95 -7.89
N LEU A 35 -6.73 -4.30 -7.95
CA LEU A 35 -7.96 -4.74 -7.32
C LEU A 35 -8.79 -5.55 -8.32
N ILE A 36 -9.11 -6.79 -7.95
CA ILE A 36 -9.98 -7.68 -8.72
C ILE A 36 -11.24 -7.92 -7.90
N ILE A 37 -12.38 -7.50 -8.44
CA ILE A 37 -13.70 -7.68 -7.81
C ILE A 37 -14.49 -8.68 -8.64
N ARG A 38 -15.00 -9.72 -7.98
CA ARG A 38 -15.84 -10.72 -8.63
C ARG A 38 -17.25 -10.78 -8.05
N ASP A 39 -18.23 -11.00 -8.91
CA ASP A 39 -19.60 -11.32 -8.51
C ASP A 39 -19.69 -12.76 -7.92
N PRO A 40 -20.83 -13.17 -7.34
CA PRO A 40 -21.01 -14.54 -6.83
C PRO A 40 -20.87 -15.64 -7.89
N SER A 41 -21.07 -15.30 -9.17
CA SER A 41 -20.91 -16.20 -10.31
C SER A 41 -19.44 -16.33 -10.76
N GLY A 42 -18.53 -15.54 -10.19
CA GLY A 42 -17.11 -15.53 -10.50
C GLY A 42 -16.68 -14.55 -11.61
N ASN A 43 -17.60 -13.78 -12.18
CA ASN A 43 -17.28 -12.82 -13.24
C ASN A 43 -16.64 -11.56 -12.66
N SER A 44 -15.66 -11.01 -13.37
CA SER A 44 -15.08 -9.71 -13.03
C SER A 44 -16.13 -8.61 -13.19
N VAL A 45 -16.25 -7.74 -12.19
CA VAL A 45 -17.18 -6.62 -12.18
C VAL A 45 -16.49 -5.34 -11.72
N VAL A 46 -16.96 -4.20 -12.22
CA VAL A 46 -16.54 -2.87 -11.76
C VAL A 46 -17.76 -2.22 -11.11
N PRO A 47 -17.76 -2.00 -9.77
CA PRO A 47 -18.87 -1.34 -9.10
C PRO A 47 -18.59 0.16 -8.97
N GLU A 48 -18.87 0.95 -10.00
CA GLU A 48 -18.48 2.36 -10.13
C GLU A 48 -18.89 3.21 -8.92
N ALA A 49 -20.11 2.99 -8.39
CA ALA A 49 -20.61 3.72 -7.23
C ALA A 49 -19.89 3.38 -5.91
N GLU A 50 -19.20 2.24 -5.84
CA GLU A 50 -18.45 1.81 -4.64
C GLU A 50 -16.99 2.25 -4.67
N LEU A 51 -16.40 2.43 -5.86
CA LEU A 51 -14.98 2.72 -6.03
C LEU A 51 -14.47 3.90 -5.18
N PRO A 52 -15.20 5.04 -5.08
CA PRO A 52 -14.74 6.17 -4.28
C PRO A 52 -14.58 5.87 -2.78
N PHE A 53 -15.21 4.80 -2.28
CA PHE A 53 -15.17 4.39 -0.88
C PHE A 53 -14.16 3.27 -0.62
N LEU A 54 -13.52 2.73 -1.65
CA LEU A 54 -12.50 1.70 -1.52
C LEU A 54 -11.12 2.36 -1.46
N VAL A 55 -10.40 2.11 -0.36
CA VAL A 55 -9.04 2.60 -0.14
C VAL A 55 -8.13 1.46 0.25
N ALA A 56 -6.88 1.53 -0.18
CA ALA A 56 -5.83 0.59 0.23
C ALA A 56 -4.84 1.29 1.16
N HIS A 57 -4.49 0.64 2.27
CA HIS A 57 -3.52 1.13 3.25
C HIS A 57 -2.29 0.23 3.28
N LEU A 58 -1.09 0.82 3.30
CA LEU A 58 0.17 0.12 3.50
C LEU A 58 0.55 0.01 4.98
N SER A 59 0.98 -1.18 5.34
CA SER A 59 1.50 -1.55 6.66
C SER A 59 2.91 -2.09 6.52
N LEU A 60 3.72 -1.93 7.55
CA LEU A 60 5.09 -2.46 7.60
C LEU A 60 5.15 -3.67 8.54
N TYR A 61 5.84 -4.71 8.10
CA TYR A 61 6.15 -5.89 8.88
C TYR A 61 7.66 -6.13 8.92
N SER A 62 8.10 -6.89 9.92
CA SER A 62 9.46 -7.44 9.96
C SER A 62 9.77 -8.25 8.69
N GLY A 63 11.06 -8.44 8.38
CA GLY A 63 11.48 -9.13 7.15
C GLY A 63 10.96 -10.58 7.01
N ASP A 64 10.64 -11.23 8.12
CA ASP A 64 10.00 -12.55 8.19
C ASP A 64 8.46 -12.51 8.12
N GLY A 65 7.86 -11.32 8.13
CA GLY A 65 6.42 -11.11 8.10
C GLY A 65 5.69 -11.38 9.43
N SER A 66 6.41 -11.73 10.50
CA SER A 66 5.78 -12.22 11.75
C SER A 66 5.22 -11.11 12.64
N ARG A 67 5.78 -9.90 12.56
CA ARG A 67 5.47 -8.80 13.48
C ARG A 67 5.18 -7.52 12.72
N SER A 68 4.01 -6.92 12.99
CA SER A 68 3.73 -5.55 12.54
C SER A 68 4.69 -4.57 13.21
N LEU A 69 5.24 -3.67 12.39
CA LEU A 69 6.11 -2.57 12.76
C LEU A 69 5.39 -1.22 12.64
N ASP A 70 4.06 -1.25 12.46
CA ASP A 70 3.20 -0.08 12.48
C ASP A 70 3.04 0.41 13.93
N MET A 71 4.15 0.91 14.50
CA MET A 71 4.19 1.41 15.87
C MET A 71 4.60 2.88 15.88
N GLY A 72 3.55 3.71 15.94
CA GLY A 72 3.52 5.07 16.45
C GLY A 72 2.27 5.34 17.32
N SER A 73 1.48 4.31 17.68
CA SER A 73 0.27 4.48 18.52
C SER A 73 0.50 4.25 20.02
N SER A 74 1.76 4.19 20.50
CA SER A 74 2.01 4.31 21.94
C SER A 74 1.89 5.78 22.33
N ILE A 75 0.65 6.24 22.47
CA ILE A 75 0.29 7.35 23.34
C ILE A 75 0.91 7.01 24.71
N GLY A 76 2.10 7.53 25.00
CA GLY A 76 2.60 7.58 26.37
C GLY A 76 4.07 7.24 26.64
N ARG A 77 4.84 6.51 25.82
CA ARG A 77 6.25 6.18 26.20
C ARG A 77 7.18 6.03 24.99
N GLY A 78 7.90 7.11 24.67
CA GLY A 78 9.03 7.13 23.71
C GLY A 78 8.65 7.65 22.32
N HIS A 79 9.13 8.83 21.95
CA HIS A 79 8.93 9.44 20.62
C HIS A 79 9.84 8.81 19.56
N THR A 80 9.70 7.51 19.29
CA THR A 80 10.33 6.93 18.09
C THR A 80 9.50 7.29 16.87
N PRO A 81 10.06 7.99 15.87
CA PRO A 81 9.33 8.32 14.66
C PRO A 81 8.98 7.04 13.88
N PRO A 82 7.86 7.02 13.14
CA PRO A 82 7.43 5.85 12.38
C PRO A 82 8.49 5.47 11.34
N ILE A 83 8.63 4.16 11.14
CA ILE A 83 9.60 3.57 10.20
C ILE A 83 9.11 3.76 8.76
N LEU A 84 7.84 3.45 8.48
CA LEU A 84 7.23 3.68 7.19
C LEU A 84 6.74 5.14 7.12
N TYR A 85 7.04 5.83 6.02
CA TYR A 85 6.80 7.27 5.89
C TYR A 85 6.32 7.62 4.48
N GLY A 86 5.49 8.64 4.35
CA GLY A 86 4.95 9.13 3.08
C GLY A 86 3.44 8.88 2.93
N ASN A 87 2.97 8.72 1.70
CA ASN A 87 1.57 8.48 1.37
C ASN A 87 1.25 6.98 1.47
N LEU A 88 0.76 6.57 2.64
CA LEU A 88 0.48 5.15 2.95
C LEU A 88 -0.93 4.71 2.55
N VAL A 89 -1.79 5.64 2.11
CA VAL A 89 -3.15 5.37 1.66
C VAL A 89 -3.25 5.69 0.17
N SER A 90 -3.93 4.83 -0.57
CA SER A 90 -4.20 4.99 -1.99
C SER A 90 -5.69 4.76 -2.28
N SER A 91 -6.27 5.59 -3.15
CA SER A 91 -7.61 5.40 -3.69
C SER A 91 -7.56 4.51 -4.94
N VAL A 92 -8.70 3.99 -5.38
CA VAL A 92 -8.77 3.21 -6.62
C VAL A 92 -8.63 4.13 -7.84
N ASP A 93 -7.64 3.85 -8.68
CA ASP A 93 -7.47 4.44 -10.00
C ASP A 93 -7.89 3.45 -11.10
N GLN A 94 -8.60 3.93 -12.12
CA GLN A 94 -8.89 3.15 -13.33
C GLN A 94 -7.81 3.44 -14.37
N LEU A 95 -6.97 2.46 -14.69
CA LEU A 95 -5.84 2.63 -15.60
C LEU A 95 -5.79 1.50 -16.62
N GLU A 96 -5.14 1.77 -17.75
CA GLU A 96 -4.81 0.78 -18.75
C GLU A 96 -3.52 0.05 -18.34
N ASP A 97 -3.53 -1.29 -18.39
CA ASP A 97 -2.35 -2.10 -18.17
C ASP A 97 -1.42 -2.12 -19.40
N LEU A 98 -0.27 -2.78 -19.28
CA LEU A 98 0.72 -2.87 -20.37
C LEU A 98 0.21 -3.67 -21.60
N GLN A 99 -0.91 -4.37 -21.49
CA GLN A 99 -1.54 -5.12 -22.56
C GLN A 99 -2.73 -4.38 -23.19
N GLY A 100 -3.05 -3.19 -22.69
CA GLY A 100 -4.15 -2.37 -23.18
C GLY A 100 -5.50 -2.61 -22.49
N ASN A 101 -5.52 -3.37 -21.39
CA ASN A 101 -6.76 -3.69 -20.69
C ASN A 101 -6.98 -2.71 -19.53
N MET A 102 -8.21 -2.21 -19.40
CA MET A 102 -8.62 -1.41 -18.25
C MET A 102 -8.66 -2.25 -16.97
N GLY A 103 -8.10 -1.71 -15.89
CA GLY A 103 -8.08 -2.34 -14.57
C GLY A 103 -8.20 -1.32 -13.44
N LEU A 104 -8.44 -1.84 -12.23
CA LEU A 104 -8.51 -1.06 -11.00
C LEU A 104 -7.19 -1.19 -10.24
N PHE A 105 -6.53 -0.07 -9.92
CA PHE A 105 -5.20 -0.07 -9.33
C PHE A 105 -5.12 0.82 -8.10
N PHE A 106 -4.25 0.44 -7.17
CA PHE A 106 -3.77 1.25 -6.06
C PHE A 106 -2.28 1.50 -6.28
N LEU A 107 -1.89 2.77 -6.29
CA LEU A 107 -0.50 3.19 -6.48
C LEU A 107 0.05 3.81 -5.20
N PHE A 108 1.28 3.45 -4.86
CA PHE A 108 2.01 4.00 -3.73
C PHE A 108 3.36 4.56 -4.20
N PRO A 109 3.36 5.69 -4.93
CA PRO A 109 4.58 6.25 -5.51
C PRO A 109 5.48 6.94 -4.48
N ASP A 110 4.90 7.36 -3.35
CA ASP A 110 5.57 8.21 -2.37
C ASP A 110 5.67 7.54 -1.00
N VAL A 111 6.41 6.44 -0.92
CA VAL A 111 6.63 5.68 0.32
C VAL A 111 8.11 5.49 0.55
N SER A 112 8.60 5.80 1.74
CA SER A 112 10.01 5.70 2.13
C SER A 112 10.15 4.95 3.46
N VAL A 113 11.33 4.39 3.70
CA VAL A 113 11.65 3.68 4.94
C VAL A 113 12.70 4.48 5.70
N ARG A 114 12.43 4.79 6.97
CA ARG A 114 13.28 5.66 7.80
C ARG A 114 14.59 5.01 8.22
N TRP A 115 14.52 3.74 8.63
CA TRP A 115 15.64 3.03 9.20
C TRP A 115 16.02 1.84 8.32
N ARG A 116 17.32 1.57 8.24
CA ARG A 116 17.84 0.42 7.50
C ARG A 116 17.29 -0.88 8.09
N GLY A 117 16.84 -1.78 7.22
CA GLY A 117 16.40 -3.10 7.61
C GLY A 117 15.85 -3.90 6.43
N GLN A 118 15.42 -5.12 6.73
CA GLN A 118 14.64 -5.95 5.81
C GLN A 118 13.20 -5.98 6.32
N TYR A 119 12.26 -5.73 5.41
CA TYR A 119 10.86 -5.52 5.75
C TYR A 119 9.95 -6.17 4.72
N GLN A 120 8.72 -6.44 5.13
CA GLN A 120 7.62 -6.76 4.23
C GLN A 120 6.55 -5.68 4.32
N LEU A 121 5.85 -5.46 3.22
CA LEU A 121 4.75 -4.51 3.15
C LEU A 121 3.44 -5.28 3.03
N GLY A 122 2.48 -4.96 3.91
CA GLY A 122 1.12 -5.46 3.83
C GLY A 122 0.22 -4.41 3.17
N ILE A 123 -0.71 -4.86 2.33
CA ILE A 123 -1.74 -4.01 1.73
C ILE A 123 -3.09 -4.45 2.29
N THR A 124 -3.82 -3.53 2.90
CA THR A 124 -5.17 -3.77 3.42
C THR A 124 -6.18 -2.97 2.63
N LEU A 125 -7.16 -3.64 2.02
CA LEU A 125 -8.32 -3.00 1.42
C LEU A 125 -9.34 -2.68 2.52
N SER A 126 -9.79 -1.43 2.56
CA SER A 126 -10.83 -0.96 3.47
C SER A 126 -11.94 -0.27 2.68
N ARG A 127 -13.17 -0.40 3.17
CA ARG A 127 -14.32 0.36 2.68
C ARG A 127 -14.68 1.43 3.70
N LEU A 128 -14.71 2.68 3.27
CA LEU A 128 -15.19 3.78 4.10
C LEU A 128 -16.72 3.70 4.24
N SER A 129 -17.22 3.77 5.47
CA SER A 129 -18.64 3.91 5.74
C SER A 129 -19.04 5.38 5.66
N MET A 130 -20.19 5.66 5.04
CA MET A 130 -20.92 6.92 5.21
C MET A 130 -21.80 6.87 6.45
#